data_AF-A0A537IAF8-F1
#
_entry.id   AF-A0A537IAF8-F1
#
_cell.length_a   1.000
_cell.length_b   1.000
_cell.length_c   1.000
_cell.angle_alpha   90.00
_cell.angle_beta   90.00
_cell.angle_gamma   90.00
#
_symmetry.space_group_name_H-M   'P 1'
#
loop_
_entity.id
_entity.type
_entity.pdbx_description
1 polymer ?
#
loop_
_entity_poly.entity_id
_entity_poly.type
_entity_poly.pdbx_seq_one_letter_code
_entity_poly.pdbx_strand_id
1 'polypeptide(L)'
;MMPNSHMVTVKQPASGPGSGKTDHVVIIVKENHSFDNYFGTFPGANGMSMPRSPNPPLHDPDHRHSAWLTRQTTSVRQQFVEADIPAYFAYARKFTLCDQYFTDVAGPSTPNHLMLLAANSPFIDNPKPGDPSRISSSLPLSLEARNLTWGNYGGYAFQYLSGVGGRNKFTSDQFAKDASTGKLPNVSWLYASSQFDEHP
;
A
#
# COMPACT_ATOMS: atom_id res chain seq x y z
N MET A 1 31.93 -1.43 -36.72
CA MET A 1 32.63 -1.02 -35.49
C MET A 1 31.70 -0.05 -34.77
N MET A 2 31.01 -0.51 -33.72
CA MET A 2 30.01 0.29 -33.00
C MET A 2 30.71 1.28 -32.06
N PRO A 3 30.17 2.50 -31.83
CA PRO A 3 30.74 3.44 -30.87
C PRO A 3 30.40 3.07 -29.42
N ASN A 4 31.35 3.38 -28.53
CA ASN A 4 31.38 3.08 -27.10
C ASN A 4 30.22 3.71 -26.30
N SER A 5 29.65 2.92 -25.40
CA SER A 5 28.72 3.35 -24.35
C SER A 5 29.38 4.38 -23.42
N HIS A 6 28.80 5.57 -23.31
CA HIS A 6 29.12 6.52 -22.26
C HIS A 6 28.44 6.07 -20.96
N MET A 7 29.22 5.57 -20.00
CA MET A 7 28.78 5.44 -18.61
C MET A 7 28.68 6.83 -18.01
N VAL A 8 27.45 7.30 -17.78
CA VAL A 8 27.20 8.48 -16.95
C VAL A 8 27.34 8.05 -15.50
N THR A 9 28.42 8.48 -14.83
CA THR A 9 28.55 8.33 -13.38
C THR A 9 27.59 9.30 -12.71
N VAL A 10 26.46 8.80 -12.22
CA VAL A 10 25.55 9.61 -11.38
C VAL A 10 26.23 9.80 -10.03
N LYS A 11 26.66 11.03 -9.76
CA LYS A 11 27.17 11.45 -8.46
C LYS A 11 25.99 11.44 -7.47
N GLN A 12 26.06 10.60 -6.45
CA GLN A 12 25.05 10.53 -5.40
C GLN A 12 24.91 11.93 -4.74
N PRO A 13 23.71 12.51 -4.68
CA PRO A 13 23.54 13.82 -4.05
C PRO A 13 23.93 13.75 -2.57
N ALA A 14 24.52 14.83 -2.08
CA ALA A 14 24.90 15.00 -0.69
C ALA A 14 23.68 14.77 0.23
N SER A 15 23.91 14.14 1.37
CA SER A 15 22.91 13.88 2.40
C SER A 15 22.14 15.15 2.77
N GLY A 16 20.89 15.24 2.28
CA GLY A 16 19.92 16.22 2.75
C GLY A 16 19.58 16.02 4.24
N PRO A 17 18.76 16.90 4.83
CA PRO A 17 18.37 16.81 6.24
C PRO A 17 17.52 15.55 6.45
N GLY A 18 18.18 14.46 6.81
CA GLY A 18 17.57 13.14 6.94
C GLY A 18 18.54 12.04 7.39
N SER A 19 19.65 12.40 8.05
CA SER A 19 20.64 11.42 8.54
C SER A 19 20.25 10.78 9.89
N GLY A 20 18.99 10.87 10.30
CA GLY A 20 18.50 10.17 11.49
C GLY A 20 18.37 8.68 11.20
N LYS A 21 18.76 7.82 12.15
CA LYS A 21 18.39 6.41 12.09
C LYS A 21 16.86 6.30 12.21
N THR A 22 16.22 5.58 11.29
CA THR A 22 14.81 5.24 11.39
C THR A 22 14.66 3.99 12.25
N ASP A 23 14.11 4.13 13.45
CA ASP A 23 13.92 3.01 14.38
C ASP A 23 12.62 2.22 14.09
N HIS A 24 11.61 2.90 13.53
CA HIS A 24 10.30 2.36 13.22
C HIS A 24 9.84 2.72 11.80
N VAL A 25 9.34 1.73 11.09
CA VAL A 25 8.59 1.88 9.84
C VAL A 25 7.16 1.44 10.09
N VAL A 26 6.21 2.35 9.85
CA VAL A 26 4.77 2.04 9.92
C VAL A 26 4.21 2.08 8.50
N ILE A 27 3.64 0.96 8.07
CA ILE A 27 3.00 0.80 6.77
C ILE A 27 1.49 0.79 7.02
N ILE A 28 0.81 1.86 6.63
CA ILE A 28 -0.64 1.97 6.73
C ILE A 28 -1.24 1.48 5.41
N VAL A 29 -2.05 0.42 5.48
CA VAL A 29 -2.71 -0.18 4.32
C VAL A 29 -4.13 0.36 4.24
N LYS A 30 -4.47 0.91 3.07
CA LYS A 30 -5.77 1.47 2.70
C LYS A 30 -6.32 0.72 1.49
N GLU A 31 -7.63 0.77 1.28
CA GLU A 31 -8.29 -0.03 0.24
C GLU A 31 -8.78 0.84 -0.94
N ASN A 32 -8.76 0.23 -2.14
CA ASN A 32 -9.67 0.47 -3.27
C ASN A 32 -9.79 1.88 -3.88
N HIS A 33 -8.78 2.75 -3.73
CA HIS A 33 -8.74 4.04 -4.41
C HIS A 33 -7.56 4.17 -5.38
N SER A 34 -7.84 4.64 -6.60
CA SER A 34 -6.80 4.99 -7.57
C SER A 34 -6.15 6.33 -7.24
N PHE A 35 -4.96 6.58 -7.78
CA PHE A 35 -4.28 7.87 -7.63
C PHE A 35 -5.17 9.03 -8.10
N ASP A 36 -5.72 8.95 -9.30
CA ASP A 36 -6.59 10.01 -9.84
C ASP A 36 -7.86 10.20 -9.02
N ASN A 37 -8.35 9.15 -8.34
CA ASN A 37 -9.50 9.28 -7.47
C ASN A 37 -9.20 10.11 -6.21
N TYR A 38 -8.03 9.98 -5.59
CA TYR A 38 -7.67 10.76 -4.38
C TYR A 38 -6.95 12.07 -4.70
N PHE A 39 -5.99 12.03 -5.61
CA PHE A 39 -5.00 13.10 -5.82
C PHE A 39 -4.98 13.63 -7.25
N GLY A 40 -5.93 13.26 -8.10
CA GLY A 40 -6.01 13.78 -9.49
C GLY A 40 -6.09 15.31 -9.57
N THR A 41 -6.61 15.95 -8.53
CA THR A 41 -6.68 17.43 -8.40
C THR A 41 -5.59 18.04 -7.52
N PHE A 42 -4.65 17.24 -7.02
CA PHE A 42 -3.58 17.76 -6.18
C PHE A 42 -2.65 18.68 -7.00
N PRO A 43 -2.31 19.89 -6.52
CA PRO A 43 -1.48 20.82 -7.28
C PRO A 43 -0.13 20.22 -7.69
N GLY A 44 0.11 20.16 -9.00
CA GLY A 44 1.37 19.64 -9.57
C GLY A 44 1.40 18.13 -9.80
N ALA A 45 0.34 17.38 -9.44
CA ALA A 45 0.25 15.96 -9.77
C ALA A 45 -0.02 15.75 -11.27
N ASN A 46 0.53 14.67 -11.83
CA ASN A 46 0.16 14.20 -13.17
C ASN A 46 -1.20 13.46 -13.14
N GLY A 47 -2.27 14.20 -12.80
CA GLY A 47 -3.61 13.66 -12.63
C GLY A 47 -4.58 13.99 -13.77
N MET A 48 -5.65 13.21 -13.88
CA MET A 48 -6.78 13.52 -14.76
C MET A 48 -7.90 14.25 -14.02
N SER A 49 -8.57 15.19 -14.68
CA SER A 49 -9.81 15.80 -14.17
C SER A 49 -11.03 14.94 -14.51
N MET A 50 -11.74 14.49 -13.48
CA MET A 50 -12.94 13.64 -13.55
C MET A 50 -14.11 14.26 -12.77
N PRO A 51 -15.35 13.80 -13.01
CA PRO A 51 -16.50 14.16 -12.16
C PRO A 51 -16.24 13.91 -10.67
N ARG A 52 -16.81 14.75 -9.79
CA ARG A 52 -16.65 14.60 -8.35
C ARG A 52 -17.31 13.30 -7.86
N SER A 53 -16.60 12.53 -7.05
CA SER A 53 -17.08 11.31 -6.39
C SER A 53 -17.93 11.67 -5.17
N PRO A 54 -19.03 10.94 -4.90
CA PRO A 54 -19.67 11.00 -3.59
C PRO A 54 -18.78 10.40 -2.51
N ASN A 55 -18.96 10.85 -1.27
CA ASN A 55 -18.29 10.31 -0.08
C ASN A 55 -19.36 9.90 0.97
N PRO A 56 -19.59 8.59 1.21
CA PRO A 56 -18.89 7.46 0.60
C PRO A 56 -19.27 7.26 -0.89
N PRO A 57 -18.45 6.50 -1.66
CA PRO A 57 -18.85 6.02 -2.99
C PRO A 57 -20.18 5.26 -2.95
N LEU A 58 -20.90 5.23 -4.09
CA LEU A 58 -22.22 4.59 -4.15
C LEU A 58 -22.15 3.06 -4.18
N HIS A 59 -21.06 2.51 -4.71
CA HIS A 59 -20.82 1.09 -4.84
C HIS A 59 -19.32 0.84 -4.98
N ASP A 60 -18.89 -0.34 -4.57
CA ASP A 60 -17.58 -0.88 -4.89
C ASP A 60 -17.45 -1.19 -6.38
N PRO A 61 -16.58 -0.49 -7.12
CA PRO A 61 -16.31 -0.81 -8.51
C PRO A 61 -15.67 -2.18 -8.63
N ASP A 62 -16.04 -2.95 -9.67
CA ASP A 62 -15.41 -4.24 -9.93
C ASP A 62 -13.91 -4.06 -10.18
N HIS A 63 -13.11 -4.55 -9.24
CA HIS A 63 -11.66 -4.41 -9.20
C HIS A 63 -10.95 -5.78 -9.37
N ARG A 64 -11.66 -6.77 -9.95
CA ARG A 64 -11.08 -8.04 -10.39
C ARG A 64 -10.18 -7.86 -11.61
N HIS A 65 -9.30 -8.82 -11.85
CA HIS A 65 -8.39 -8.78 -13.00
C HIS A 65 -9.13 -8.68 -14.34
N SER A 66 -10.25 -9.39 -14.50
CA SER A 66 -11.07 -9.35 -15.71
C SER A 66 -11.68 -7.96 -15.97
N ALA A 67 -12.07 -7.24 -14.92
CA ALA A 67 -12.54 -5.86 -15.05
C ALA A 67 -11.39 -4.93 -15.46
N TRP A 68 -10.20 -5.12 -14.89
CA TRP A 68 -9.01 -4.35 -15.29
C TRP A 68 -8.66 -4.51 -16.77
N LEU A 69 -8.82 -5.70 -17.34
CA LEU A 69 -8.56 -5.95 -18.78
C LEU A 69 -9.50 -5.16 -19.70
N THR A 70 -10.70 -4.82 -19.23
CA THR A 70 -11.71 -4.06 -20.01
C THR A 70 -11.85 -2.60 -19.56
N ARG A 71 -11.03 -2.15 -18.60
CA ARG A 71 -11.15 -0.85 -17.90
C ARG A 71 -11.25 0.37 -18.82
N GLN A 72 -10.73 0.28 -20.04
CA GLN A 72 -10.80 1.39 -21.01
C GLN A 72 -12.25 1.83 -21.26
N THR A 73 -13.19 0.89 -21.26
CA THR A 73 -14.62 1.15 -21.50
C THR A 73 -15.51 0.93 -20.27
N THR A 74 -15.02 0.24 -19.23
CA THR A 74 -15.83 -0.16 -18.07
C THR A 74 -15.49 0.56 -16.75
N SER A 75 -14.34 1.24 -16.66
CA SER A 75 -13.92 1.87 -15.40
C SER A 75 -14.82 3.03 -14.98
N VAL A 76 -15.11 3.09 -13.68
CA VAL A 76 -15.69 4.28 -13.05
C VAL A 76 -14.62 5.38 -13.02
N ARG A 77 -14.96 6.57 -13.52
CA ARG A 77 -14.07 7.74 -13.59
C ARG A 77 -14.65 8.87 -12.73
N GLN A 78 -14.28 8.87 -11.46
CA GLN A 78 -14.70 9.87 -10.48
C GLN A 78 -13.52 10.21 -9.57
N GLN A 79 -13.52 11.41 -8.99
CA GLN A 79 -12.44 11.88 -8.11
C GLN A 79 -12.96 12.65 -6.90
N PHE A 80 -12.25 12.57 -5.79
CA PHE A 80 -12.37 13.50 -4.69
C PHE A 80 -11.62 14.80 -4.98
N VAL A 81 -12.07 15.87 -4.34
CA VAL A 81 -11.33 17.12 -4.25
C VAL A 81 -10.85 17.35 -2.81
N GLU A 82 -9.98 18.33 -2.59
CA GLU A 82 -9.45 18.64 -1.25
C GLU A 82 -10.55 18.82 -0.18
N ALA A 83 -11.68 19.41 -0.55
CA ALA A 83 -12.80 19.60 0.37
C ALA A 83 -13.44 18.28 0.84
N ASP A 84 -13.28 17.17 0.09
CA ASP A 84 -13.80 15.85 0.45
C ASP A 84 -12.86 15.10 1.40
N ILE A 85 -11.54 15.25 1.20
CA ILE A 85 -10.49 14.51 1.92
C ILE A 85 -9.33 15.44 2.38
N PRO A 86 -9.62 16.46 3.20
CA PRO A 86 -8.65 17.52 3.51
C PRO A 86 -7.40 17.02 4.23
N ALA A 87 -7.51 15.95 5.04
CA ALA A 87 -6.38 15.35 5.73
C ALA A 87 -5.36 14.73 4.77
N TYR A 88 -5.82 14.07 3.70
CA TYR A 88 -4.96 13.48 2.69
C TYR A 88 -4.18 14.54 1.91
N PHE A 89 -4.84 15.63 1.50
CA PHE A 89 -4.18 16.76 0.86
C PHE A 89 -3.17 17.43 1.81
N ALA A 90 -3.51 17.58 3.08
CA ALA A 90 -2.58 18.11 4.08
C ALA A 90 -1.33 17.23 4.23
N TYR A 91 -1.47 15.89 4.23
CA TYR A 91 -0.33 14.97 4.23
C TYR A 91 0.51 15.09 2.96
N ALA A 92 -0.12 15.12 1.79
CA ALA A 92 0.56 15.23 0.51
C ALA A 92 1.32 16.56 0.34
N ARG A 93 0.87 17.67 0.97
CA ARG A 93 1.63 18.93 1.01
C ARG A 93 2.82 18.88 1.97
N LYS A 94 2.70 18.13 3.06
CA LYS A 94 3.70 18.09 4.14
C LYS A 94 4.79 17.05 3.89
N PHE A 95 4.45 15.98 3.20
CA PHE A 95 5.31 14.83 2.97
C PHE A 95 5.40 14.51 1.48
N THR A 96 6.10 13.42 1.15
CA THR A 96 6.25 12.98 -0.24
C THR A 96 4.98 12.30 -0.75
N LEU A 97 4.49 12.74 -1.91
CA LEU A 97 3.48 12.06 -2.70
C LEU A 97 4.13 11.45 -3.95
N CYS A 98 3.88 10.17 -4.21
CA CYS A 98 4.38 9.48 -5.41
C CYS A 98 3.24 9.37 -6.45
N ASP A 99 3.33 10.11 -7.55
CA ASP A 99 2.30 10.16 -8.60
C ASP A 99 2.53 9.19 -9.77
N GLN A 100 3.55 8.35 -9.66
CA GLN A 100 3.87 7.26 -10.60
C GLN A 100 4.13 5.94 -9.86
N TYR A 101 3.36 5.70 -8.79
CA TYR A 101 3.38 4.45 -8.03
C TYR A 101 2.21 3.57 -8.46
N PHE A 102 2.50 2.34 -8.87
CA PHE A 102 1.51 1.39 -9.37
C PHE A 102 1.49 0.15 -8.50
N THR A 103 0.30 -0.43 -8.39
CA THR A 103 0.14 -1.74 -7.77
C THR A 103 0.80 -2.82 -8.62
N ASP A 104 1.40 -3.83 -8.00
CA ASP A 104 2.15 -4.88 -8.69
C ASP A 104 1.26 -5.81 -9.53
N VAL A 105 0.07 -6.14 -9.01
CA VAL A 105 -0.91 -7.00 -9.67
C VAL A 105 -2.13 -6.19 -10.04
N ALA A 106 -2.43 -6.16 -11.34
CA ALA A 106 -3.65 -5.57 -11.87
C ALA A 106 -4.89 -6.36 -11.46
N GLY A 107 -5.38 -6.15 -10.24
CA GLY A 107 -6.45 -6.93 -9.63
C GLY A 107 -6.73 -6.48 -8.20
N PRO A 108 -7.37 -7.34 -7.38
CA PRO A 108 -7.93 -6.94 -6.10
C PRO A 108 -6.94 -6.92 -4.93
N SER A 109 -7.44 -6.74 -3.71
CA SER A 109 -6.63 -6.51 -2.50
C SER A 109 -5.66 -7.65 -2.17
N THR A 110 -6.11 -8.92 -2.14
CA THR A 110 -5.25 -10.04 -1.67
C THR A 110 -3.93 -10.16 -2.42
N PRO A 111 -3.89 -10.21 -3.77
CA PRO A 111 -2.61 -10.34 -4.46
C PRO A 111 -1.66 -9.17 -4.19
N ASN A 112 -2.18 -7.94 -4.06
CA ASN A 112 -1.35 -6.77 -3.81
C ASN A 112 -0.87 -6.66 -2.35
N HIS A 113 -1.67 -7.12 -1.38
CA HIS A 113 -1.21 -7.27 0.00
C HIS A 113 -0.08 -8.30 0.13
N LEU A 114 -0.11 -9.37 -0.67
CA LEU A 114 0.97 -10.35 -0.69
C LEU A 114 2.23 -9.80 -1.36
N MET A 115 2.10 -9.00 -2.42
CA MET A 115 3.23 -8.29 -3.01
C MET A 115 3.89 -7.33 -2.01
N LEU A 116 3.10 -6.59 -1.23
CA LEU A 116 3.61 -5.76 -0.13
C LEU A 116 4.39 -6.56 0.93
N LEU A 117 3.90 -7.75 1.29
CA LEU A 117 4.47 -8.55 2.37
C LEU A 117 5.63 -9.45 1.95
N ALA A 118 5.69 -9.84 0.68
CA ALA A 118 6.55 -10.91 0.22
C ALA A 118 7.20 -10.68 -1.15
N ALA A 119 6.91 -9.56 -1.82
CA ALA A 119 7.28 -9.32 -3.22
C ALA A 119 6.88 -10.50 -4.14
N ASN A 120 5.78 -11.17 -3.79
CA ASN A 120 5.28 -12.35 -4.48
C ASN A 120 3.77 -12.49 -4.21
N SER A 121 3.04 -12.97 -5.21
CA SER A 121 1.64 -13.39 -5.08
C SER A 121 1.39 -14.60 -5.98
N PRO A 122 0.83 -15.70 -5.45
CA PRO A 122 0.36 -16.82 -6.27
C PRO A 122 -1.01 -16.54 -6.91
N PHE A 123 -1.62 -15.38 -6.64
CA PHE A 123 -2.97 -15.05 -7.05
C PHE A 123 -2.99 -13.87 -8.03
N ILE A 124 -3.95 -13.92 -8.97
CA ILE A 124 -4.32 -12.79 -9.83
C ILE A 124 -5.63 -12.12 -9.38
N ASP A 125 -6.50 -12.88 -8.70
CA ASP A 125 -7.75 -12.43 -8.08
C ASP A 125 -7.81 -12.90 -6.62
N ASN A 126 -8.76 -12.38 -5.83
CA ASN A 126 -8.93 -12.81 -4.45
C ASN A 126 -9.16 -14.33 -4.38
N PRO A 127 -8.41 -15.07 -3.54
CA PRO A 127 -8.53 -16.51 -3.43
C PRO A 127 -9.86 -16.92 -2.81
N LYS A 128 -10.26 -18.17 -3.06
CA LYS A 128 -11.44 -18.75 -2.41
C LYS A 128 -11.17 -18.93 -0.91
N PRO A 129 -12.20 -18.84 -0.05
CA PRO A 129 -12.07 -19.20 1.35
C PRO A 129 -11.46 -20.60 1.51
N GLY A 130 -10.44 -20.73 2.35
CA GLY A 130 -9.75 -22.00 2.60
C GLY A 130 -8.63 -22.35 1.62
N ASP A 131 -8.23 -21.45 0.72
CA ASP A 131 -7.12 -21.70 -0.22
C ASP A 131 -5.81 -22.13 0.51
N PRO A 132 -5.18 -23.24 0.10
CA PRO A 132 -4.01 -23.80 0.78
C PRO A 132 -2.69 -23.15 0.39
N SER A 133 -2.67 -22.26 -0.61
CA SER A 133 -1.43 -21.67 -1.13
C SER A 133 -0.69 -20.89 -0.06
N ARG A 134 0.63 -21.06 0.03
CA ARG A 134 1.48 -20.34 0.97
C ARG A 134 2.75 -19.84 0.31
N ILE A 135 3.22 -18.66 0.74
CA ILE A 135 4.47 -18.05 0.30
C ILE A 135 5.55 -18.34 1.36
N SER A 136 6.65 -18.97 0.93
CA SER A 136 7.74 -19.39 1.82
C SER A 136 8.75 -18.29 2.18
N SER A 137 8.86 -17.25 1.35
CA SER A 137 9.73 -16.10 1.60
C SER A 137 8.87 -14.87 1.86
N SER A 138 9.19 -14.08 2.88
CA SER A 138 8.46 -12.86 3.21
C SER A 138 9.34 -11.83 3.91
N LEU A 139 8.91 -10.57 3.91
CA LEU A 139 9.58 -9.49 4.63
C LEU A 139 9.63 -9.75 6.15
N PRO A 140 8.55 -10.20 6.82
CA PRO A 140 8.61 -10.65 8.22
C PRO A 140 9.74 -11.65 8.53
N LEU A 141 9.91 -12.70 7.70
CA LEU A 141 11.02 -13.66 7.88
C LEU A 141 12.40 -13.01 7.67
N SER A 142 12.49 -12.09 6.72
CA SER A 142 13.73 -11.34 6.45
C SER A 142 14.10 -10.38 7.59
N LEU A 143 13.11 -9.84 8.31
CA LEU A 143 13.31 -9.02 9.51
C LEU A 143 13.81 -9.88 10.68
N GLU A 144 13.21 -11.05 10.89
CA GLU A 144 13.64 -12.01 11.93
C GLU A 144 15.09 -12.45 11.73
N ALA A 145 15.49 -12.76 10.49
CA ALA A 145 16.87 -13.12 10.15
C ALA A 145 17.90 -12.02 10.47
N ARG A 146 17.44 -10.78 10.69
CA ARG A 146 18.26 -9.61 11.06
C ARG A 146 18.04 -9.14 12.49
N ASN A 147 17.37 -9.95 13.32
CA ASN A 147 16.99 -9.60 14.69
C ASN A 147 16.15 -8.31 14.79
N LEU A 148 15.35 -8.01 13.76
CA LEU A 148 14.41 -6.90 13.76
C LEU A 148 13.01 -7.41 14.13
N THR A 149 12.33 -6.63 14.95
CA THR A 149 10.97 -6.93 15.42
C THR A 149 9.93 -6.46 14.41
N TRP A 150 8.78 -7.14 14.36
CA TRP A 150 7.69 -6.77 13.49
C TRP A 150 6.32 -7.06 14.10
N GLY A 151 5.28 -6.35 13.64
CA GLY A 151 3.91 -6.50 14.11
C GLY A 151 2.89 -6.39 12.99
N ASN A 152 1.88 -7.28 13.05
CA ASN A 152 0.72 -7.29 12.18
C ASN A 152 -0.51 -6.80 12.97
N TYR A 153 -0.93 -5.57 12.71
CA TYR A 153 -2.11 -4.95 13.32
C TYR A 153 -3.30 -5.07 12.34
N GLY A 154 -4.09 -6.13 12.49
CA GLY A 154 -5.32 -6.36 11.73
C GLY A 154 -5.18 -6.99 10.33
N GLY A 155 -3.96 -7.22 9.84
CA GLY A 155 -3.72 -7.70 8.47
C GLY A 155 -4.05 -9.18 8.24
N TYR A 156 -5.04 -9.44 7.40
CA TYR A 156 -5.47 -10.80 7.07
C TYR A 156 -4.48 -11.56 6.17
N ALA A 157 -3.78 -10.86 5.28
CA ALA A 157 -2.94 -11.47 4.25
C ALA A 157 -1.76 -12.29 4.81
N PHE A 158 -1.36 -12.04 6.05
CA PHE A 158 -0.35 -12.83 6.76
C PHE A 158 -0.70 -14.32 6.83
N GLN A 159 -1.98 -14.70 6.77
CA GLN A 159 -2.40 -16.10 6.78
C GLN A 159 -1.82 -16.92 5.62
N TYR A 160 -1.42 -16.26 4.52
CA TYR A 160 -0.82 -16.90 3.35
C TYR A 160 0.71 -17.01 3.44
N LEU A 161 1.34 -16.53 4.52
CA LEU A 161 2.79 -16.58 4.68
C LEU A 161 3.18 -17.77 5.56
N SER A 162 4.02 -18.65 5.01
CA SER A 162 4.55 -19.82 5.73
C SER A 162 5.36 -19.38 6.94
N GLY A 163 5.13 -20.02 8.09
CA GLY A 163 5.90 -19.80 9.30
C GLY A 163 5.63 -18.49 10.05
N VAL A 164 4.80 -17.57 9.55
CA VAL A 164 4.50 -16.29 10.24
C VAL A 164 3.00 -16.00 10.40
N GLY A 165 2.10 -16.67 9.67
CA GLY A 165 0.70 -16.25 9.59
C GLY A 165 -0.11 -16.18 10.89
N GLY A 166 0.32 -16.87 11.95
CA GLY A 166 -0.28 -16.79 13.29
C GLY A 166 0.53 -15.99 14.33
N ARG A 167 1.68 -15.43 13.97
CA ARG A 167 2.62 -14.76 14.89
C ARG A 167 2.46 -13.24 14.86
N ASN A 168 2.84 -12.58 15.96
CA ASN A 168 2.88 -11.11 16.10
C ASN A 168 1.60 -10.41 15.61
N LYS A 169 0.45 -11.02 15.90
CA LYS A 169 -0.87 -10.55 15.48
C LYS A 169 -1.51 -9.73 16.60
N PHE A 170 -1.97 -8.55 16.24
CA PHE A 170 -2.66 -7.60 17.12
C PHE A 170 -3.94 -7.11 16.45
N THR A 171 -4.86 -6.56 17.24
CA THR A 171 -6.00 -5.81 16.69
C THR A 171 -5.52 -4.46 16.17
N SER A 172 -6.23 -3.89 15.18
CA SER A 172 -5.90 -2.56 14.65
C SER A 172 -5.88 -1.49 15.74
N ASP A 173 -6.82 -1.54 16.69
CA ASP A 173 -6.90 -0.60 17.82
C ASP A 173 -5.72 -0.69 18.80
N GLN A 174 -5.00 -1.82 18.82
CA GLN A 174 -3.82 -1.97 19.68
C GLN A 174 -2.65 -1.10 19.18
N PHE A 175 -2.60 -0.78 17.88
CA PHE A 175 -1.54 0.03 17.30
C PHE A 175 -1.38 1.38 18.02
N ALA A 176 -2.49 2.09 18.24
CA ALA A 176 -2.45 3.40 18.90
C ALA A 176 -1.90 3.33 20.33
N LYS A 177 -2.20 2.24 21.05
CA LYS A 177 -1.71 2.01 22.43
C LYS A 177 -0.22 1.70 22.45
N ASP A 178 0.25 0.90 21.50
CA ASP A 178 1.67 0.56 21.39
C ASP A 178 2.47 1.78 20.95
N ALA A 179 1.94 2.57 20.00
CA ALA A 179 2.51 3.84 19.58
C ALA A 179 2.62 4.84 20.74
N SER A 180 1.55 5.00 21.54
CA SER A 180 1.56 5.95 22.66
C SER A 180 2.46 5.53 23.83
N THR A 181 2.86 4.26 23.89
CA THR A 181 3.70 3.71 24.98
C THR A 181 5.11 3.35 24.53
N GLY A 182 5.51 3.70 23.30
CA GLY A 182 6.85 3.42 22.78
C GLY A 182 7.13 1.93 22.57
N LYS A 183 6.08 1.13 22.33
CA LYS A 183 6.15 -0.34 22.18
C LYS A 183 6.05 -0.81 20.73
N LEU A 184 6.08 0.09 19.75
CA LEU A 184 6.03 -0.32 18.35
C LEU A 184 7.24 -1.21 18.02
N PRO A 185 7.05 -2.27 17.22
CA PRO A 185 8.16 -3.01 16.65
C PRO A 185 8.90 -2.18 15.58
N ASN A 186 10.04 -2.68 15.09
CA ASN A 186 10.79 -2.01 14.03
C ASN A 186 9.97 -1.84 12.75
N VAL A 187 9.10 -2.80 12.41
CA VAL A 187 8.17 -2.69 11.28
C VAL A 187 6.75 -3.05 11.70
N SER A 188 5.82 -2.14 11.49
CA SER A 188 4.40 -2.34 11.79
C SER A 188 3.58 -2.26 10.51
N TRP A 189 2.81 -3.29 10.20
CA TRP A 189 1.73 -3.20 9.22
C TRP A 189 0.41 -2.92 9.93
N LEU A 190 -0.23 -1.82 9.57
CA LEU A 190 -1.51 -1.40 10.10
C LEU A 190 -2.58 -1.49 9.01
N TYR A 191 -3.48 -2.45 9.19
CA TYR A 191 -4.70 -2.57 8.41
C TYR A 191 -5.82 -1.97 9.24
N ALA A 192 -6.51 -0.98 8.68
CA ALA A 192 -7.67 -0.40 9.33
C ALA A 192 -8.79 -1.45 9.47
N SER A 193 -9.67 -1.28 10.46
CA SER A 193 -10.91 -2.06 10.49
C SER A 193 -11.81 -1.66 9.32
N SER A 194 -12.82 -2.47 9.00
CA SER A 194 -13.73 -2.22 7.87
C SER A 194 -14.50 -0.89 7.96
N GLN A 195 -14.53 -0.25 9.13
CA GLN A 195 -15.12 1.08 9.27
C GLN A 195 -14.18 2.20 8.78
N PHE A 196 -12.87 1.94 8.70
CA PHE A 196 -11.82 2.94 8.50
C PHE A 196 -10.83 2.59 7.36
N ASP A 197 -11.04 1.47 6.66
CA ASP A 197 -10.21 1.01 5.55
C ASP A 197 -10.43 1.77 4.25
N GLU A 198 -11.56 2.51 4.19
CA GLU A 198 -12.02 3.32 3.05
C GLU A 198 -12.45 2.47 1.86
N HIS A 199 -12.72 1.19 2.06
CA HIS A 199 -13.29 0.37 1.01
C HIS A 199 -14.66 0.95 0.59
N PRO A 200 -14.88 1.23 -0.71
CA PRO A 200 -16.15 1.70 -1.26
C PRO A 200 -17.35 0.77 -0.99
#